data_AF-A0A7W7WXC2-F1
#
_entry.id   AF-A0A7W7WXC2-F1
#
_cell.length_a   1.000
_cell.length_b   1.000
_cell.length_c   1.000
_cell.angle_alpha   90.00
_cell.angle_beta   90.00
_cell.angle_gamma   90.00
#
_symmetry.space_group_name_H-M   'P 1'
#
loop_
_entity.id
_entity.type
_entity.pdbx_description
1 polymer ?
#
loop_
_entity_poly.entity_id
_entity_poly.type
_entity_poly.pdbx_seq_one_letter_code
_entity_poly.pdbx_strand_id
1 'polypeptide(L)'
;MPLCLGIAVASGFPPIAGVLTAIVGGILGGLLGGAPLTIKGPAAGLIVIAVGSVHDLGQGDLVAGYRRALAVGVVAALLQIVFGLVRAAGIGVAMSPSVVHGMLAAIGVIIIAKQAHVVLGVKPQAQSNFGLIAEIPHSLATANPLILLIGVLSLLILFGLPMVRARWSKVVPAPLIVLAVAIPVGLLLHVDRPHDYELLGAHHLGPEYLVRLPGSLLDAITFPDFSQILSGTSIQYIVMFALIGTIESTLTVLAVDSMDPSKRPSNLNRDLLAIGAGNLTSSLIGGLPMISEIVRSKANLDSGAKSRWSNVTHGIVLLLFVALIPGIVQTIPLAALGAMLVYTGFRLASPHEFRHVTKIGLDQLALFLTTLIVTLATDLLVGVASGLALKIVLHLVRGVPLPAFVRPRPQVTRVGSVLRVRIPGAAVFPALLPLRRAIAKAGDDVTEVIVDVRDAAVVDHTFLSRLEELGKELPNATLTVEGLDDLVASSAHPQATRRRAR
;
A
#
# COMPACT_ATOMS: atom_id res chain seq x y z
N MET A 1 16.10 -0.40 4.30
CA MET A 1 16.86 -0.14 3.07
C MET A 1 16.54 -1.13 1.95
N PRO A 2 16.77 -2.46 2.07
CA PRO A 2 16.52 -3.39 0.96
C PRO A 2 15.11 -3.30 0.37
N LEU A 3 14.08 -3.20 1.22
CA LEU A 3 12.71 -2.99 0.77
C LEU A 3 12.54 -1.70 -0.07
N CYS A 4 13.24 -0.61 0.27
CA CYS A 4 13.20 0.63 -0.53
C CYS A 4 13.82 0.43 -1.91
N LEU A 5 14.96 -0.24 -1.99
CA LEU A 5 15.66 -0.54 -3.25
C LEU A 5 14.77 -1.42 -4.14
N GLY A 6 14.19 -2.49 -3.58
CA GLY A 6 13.28 -3.37 -4.30
C GLY A 6 12.06 -2.63 -4.84
N ILE A 7 11.38 -1.83 -4.00
CA ILE A 7 10.20 -1.06 -4.42
C ILE A 7 10.56 -0.08 -5.54
N ALA A 8 11.73 0.57 -5.51
CA ALA A 8 12.17 1.46 -6.57
C ALA A 8 12.36 0.72 -7.90
N VAL A 9 13.08 -0.40 -7.88
CA VAL A 9 13.32 -1.24 -9.07
C VAL A 9 11.99 -1.75 -9.66
N ALA A 10 11.09 -2.26 -8.83
CA ALA A 10 9.78 -2.73 -9.31
C ALA A 10 8.90 -1.62 -9.85
N SER A 11 9.10 -0.38 -9.38
CA SER A 11 8.41 0.81 -9.87
C SER A 11 8.99 1.36 -11.18
N GLY A 12 10.07 0.79 -11.71
CA GLY A 12 10.77 1.34 -12.88
C GLY A 12 11.62 2.58 -12.57
N PHE A 13 11.91 2.84 -11.30
CA PHE A 13 12.77 3.93 -10.85
C PHE A 13 14.18 3.42 -10.56
N PRO A 14 15.22 4.29 -10.61
CA PRO A 14 16.54 3.94 -10.13
C PRO A 14 16.48 3.48 -8.65
N PRO A 15 17.24 2.45 -8.23
CA PRO A 15 17.17 1.92 -6.86
C PRO A 15 17.32 3.00 -5.77
N ILE A 16 18.22 3.98 -6.01
CA ILE A 16 18.50 5.09 -5.09
C ILE A 16 17.28 5.96 -4.81
N ALA A 17 16.35 6.10 -5.76
CA ALA A 17 15.12 6.87 -5.61
C ALA A 17 14.32 6.38 -4.39
N GLY A 18 14.26 5.06 -4.17
CA GLY A 18 13.54 4.49 -3.04
C GLY A 18 14.19 4.84 -1.71
N VAL A 19 15.52 4.91 -1.67
CA VAL A 19 16.22 5.28 -0.44
C VAL A 19 16.09 6.78 -0.18
N LEU A 20 16.22 7.64 -1.20
CA LEU A 20 15.95 9.08 -1.11
C LEU A 20 14.56 9.35 -0.54
N THR A 21 13.55 8.68 -1.08
CA THR A 21 12.16 8.78 -0.61
C THR A 21 12.03 8.44 0.88
N ALA A 22 12.71 7.39 1.35
CA ALA A 22 12.65 6.97 2.74
C ALA A 22 13.43 7.92 3.67
N ILE A 23 14.51 8.54 3.19
CA ILE A 23 15.24 9.59 3.91
C ILE A 23 14.32 10.80 4.09
N VAL A 24 13.71 11.29 3.00
CA VAL A 24 12.79 12.44 3.01
C VAL A 24 11.57 12.13 3.90
N GLY A 25 10.96 10.95 3.76
CA GLY A 25 9.81 10.53 4.56
C GLY A 25 10.13 10.34 6.05
N GLY A 26 11.34 9.86 6.37
CA GLY A 26 11.81 9.73 7.74
C GLY A 26 12.01 11.09 8.41
N ILE A 27 12.71 12.00 7.74
CA ILE A 27 13.07 13.31 8.27
C ILE A 27 11.87 14.27 8.20
N LEU A 28 11.46 14.68 6.99
CA LEU A 28 10.37 15.66 6.82
C LEU A 28 9.04 15.11 7.31
N GLY A 29 8.74 13.87 6.94
CA GLY A 29 7.50 13.21 7.33
C GLY A 29 7.41 12.93 8.84
N GLY A 30 8.55 12.75 9.53
CA GLY A 30 8.62 12.65 10.99
C GLY A 30 8.48 14.00 11.70
N LEU A 31 9.11 15.06 11.17
CA LEU A 31 9.08 16.39 11.76
C LEU A 31 7.70 17.06 11.60
N LEU A 32 7.12 16.99 10.40
CA LEU A 32 5.87 17.65 10.04
C LEU A 32 4.62 16.80 10.37
N GLY A 33 4.78 15.48 10.44
CA GLY A 33 3.71 14.49 10.53
C GLY A 33 2.72 14.66 11.69
N GLY A 34 1.49 14.23 11.43
CA GLY A 34 0.40 14.13 12.41
C GLY A 34 0.33 12.77 13.09
N ALA A 35 1.06 11.77 12.58
CA ALA A 35 1.13 10.41 13.10
C ALA A 35 2.57 10.06 13.55
N PRO A 36 2.92 10.24 14.83
CA PRO A 36 4.31 10.19 15.30
C PRO A 36 4.95 8.80 15.24
N LEU A 37 4.16 7.73 15.27
CA LEU A 37 4.67 6.35 15.25
C LEU A 37 4.70 5.75 13.84
N THR A 38 4.15 6.48 12.87
CA THR A 38 3.98 6.01 11.50
C THR A 38 5.19 6.39 10.65
N ILE A 39 5.86 5.38 10.09
CA ILE A 39 7.00 5.56 9.18
C ILE A 39 6.48 5.81 7.76
N LYS A 40 7.07 6.82 7.11
CA LYS A 40 6.74 7.22 5.74
C LYS A 40 7.87 6.83 4.79
N GLY A 41 7.51 6.31 3.61
CA GLY A 41 8.49 5.91 2.60
C GLY A 41 7.84 5.28 1.38
N PRO A 42 8.64 4.72 0.45
CA PRO A 42 8.11 3.98 -0.69
C PRO A 42 7.28 2.79 -0.20
N ALA A 43 6.13 2.57 -0.84
CA ALA A 43 5.24 1.46 -0.53
C ALA A 43 4.95 0.61 -1.75
N ALA A 44 4.74 -0.68 -1.50
CA ALA A 44 4.40 -1.64 -2.53
C ALA A 44 3.07 -1.31 -3.23
N GLY A 45 2.12 -0.72 -2.50
CA GLY A 45 0.80 -0.31 -3.03
C GLY A 45 0.87 0.65 -4.22
N LEU A 46 1.94 1.45 -4.30
CA LEU A 46 2.14 2.42 -5.39
C LEU A 46 2.99 1.90 -6.55
N ILE A 47 3.56 0.68 -6.47
CA ILE A 47 4.46 0.12 -7.50
C ILE A 47 3.79 0.10 -8.87
N VAL A 48 2.56 -0.41 -8.94
CA VAL A 48 1.83 -0.57 -10.21
C VAL A 48 1.56 0.78 -10.86
N ILE A 49 1.24 1.80 -10.06
CA ILE A 49 1.01 3.17 -10.52
C ILE A 49 2.32 3.79 -11.02
N ALA A 50 3.40 3.61 -10.26
CA ALA A 50 4.71 4.17 -10.59
C ALA A 50 5.33 3.55 -11.85
N VAL A 51 5.29 2.23 -12.00
CA VAL A 51 5.82 1.60 -13.21
C VAL A 51 4.95 1.90 -14.43
N GLY A 52 3.63 2.00 -14.25
CA GLY A 52 2.72 2.44 -15.31
C GLY A 52 3.04 3.86 -15.76
N SER A 53 3.21 4.79 -14.82
CA SER A 53 3.51 6.18 -15.17
C SER A 53 4.84 6.33 -15.90
N VAL A 54 5.87 5.60 -15.48
CA VAL A 54 7.17 5.58 -16.19
C VAL A 54 7.00 5.06 -17.61
N HIS A 55 6.28 3.95 -17.80
CA HIS A 55 6.12 3.32 -19.11
C HIS A 55 5.27 4.18 -20.06
N ASP A 56 4.10 4.60 -19.62
CA ASP A 56 3.11 5.26 -20.46
C ASP A 56 3.51 6.70 -20.80
N LEU A 57 4.18 7.39 -19.87
CA LEU A 57 4.76 8.72 -20.12
C LEU A 57 6.11 8.63 -20.83
N GLY A 58 6.77 7.48 -20.80
CA GLY A 58 8.06 7.27 -21.44
C GLY A 58 7.96 7.12 -22.96
N GLN A 59 6.84 6.59 -23.47
CA GLN A 59 6.63 6.36 -24.91
C GLN A 59 7.80 5.59 -25.56
N GLY A 60 8.37 4.62 -24.83
CA GLY A 60 9.54 3.85 -25.24
C GLY A 60 10.88 4.31 -24.64
N ASP A 61 10.95 5.52 -24.07
CA ASP A 61 12.11 6.02 -23.31
C ASP A 61 11.80 6.04 -21.81
N LEU A 62 12.33 5.04 -21.09
CA LEU A 62 12.12 4.91 -19.64
C LEU A 62 12.78 6.04 -18.84
N VAL A 63 13.83 6.69 -19.36
CA VAL A 63 14.50 7.79 -18.66
C VAL A 63 13.64 9.05 -18.76
N ALA A 64 13.12 9.36 -19.95
CA ALA A 64 12.15 10.43 -20.13
C ALA A 64 10.87 10.15 -19.33
N GLY A 65 10.39 8.90 -19.36
CA GLY A 65 9.24 8.43 -18.59
C GLY A 65 9.39 8.63 -17.10
N TYR A 66 10.55 8.27 -16.54
CA TYR A 66 10.90 8.54 -15.15
C TYR A 66 10.85 10.03 -14.81
N ARG A 67 11.48 10.90 -15.63
CA ARG A 67 11.47 12.35 -15.39
C ARG A 67 10.05 12.94 -15.47
N ARG A 68 9.22 12.46 -16.37
CA ARG A 68 7.80 12.87 -16.47
C ARG A 68 6.97 12.34 -15.31
N ALA A 69 7.23 11.12 -14.85
CA ALA A 69 6.60 10.55 -13.66
C ALA A 69 6.93 11.36 -12.39
N LEU A 70 8.15 11.91 -12.28
CA LEU A 70 8.49 12.86 -11.20
C LEU A 70 7.64 14.14 -11.29
N ALA A 71 7.42 14.69 -12.48
CA ALA A 71 6.57 15.87 -12.65
C ALA A 71 5.11 15.60 -12.25
N VAL A 72 4.58 14.44 -12.62
CA VAL A 72 3.28 13.94 -12.14
C VAL A 72 3.28 13.83 -10.62
N GLY A 73 4.34 13.29 -10.01
CA GLY A 73 4.51 13.19 -8.57
C GLY A 73 4.47 14.55 -7.86
N VAL A 74 5.11 15.58 -8.43
CA VAL A 74 5.05 16.96 -7.93
C VAL A 74 3.61 17.48 -7.89
N VAL A 75 2.86 17.36 -8.98
CA VAL A 75 1.49 17.87 -9.05
C VAL A 75 0.53 17.05 -8.16
N ALA A 76 0.69 15.73 -8.11
CA ALA A 76 -0.05 14.87 -7.20
C ALA A 76 0.19 15.24 -5.73
N ALA A 77 1.43 15.57 -5.38
CA ALA A 77 1.81 16.03 -4.04
C ALA A 77 1.15 17.37 -3.67
N LEU A 78 1.09 18.31 -4.62
CA LEU A 78 0.37 19.57 -4.43
C LEU A 78 -1.14 19.33 -4.19
N LEU A 79 -1.76 18.40 -4.92
CA LEU A 79 -3.14 18.01 -4.67
C LEU A 79 -3.32 17.38 -3.28
N GLN A 80 -2.39 16.55 -2.81
CA GLN A 80 -2.43 15.99 -1.46
C GLN A 80 -2.31 17.08 -0.38
N ILE A 81 -1.46 18.09 -0.61
CA ILE A 81 -1.38 19.27 0.27
C ILE A 81 -2.75 19.97 0.31
N VAL A 82 -3.38 20.21 -0.85
CA VAL A 82 -4.72 20.79 -0.93
C VAL A 82 -5.74 19.95 -0.16
N PHE A 83 -5.74 18.62 -0.31
CA PHE A 83 -6.61 17.72 0.43
C PHE A 83 -6.41 17.83 1.95
N GLY A 84 -5.15 17.94 2.41
CA GLY A 84 -4.83 18.18 3.81
C GLY A 84 -5.38 19.52 4.33
N LEU A 85 -5.25 20.60 3.53
CA LEU A 85 -5.73 21.94 3.89
C LEU A 85 -7.26 22.00 3.99
N VAL A 86 -7.98 21.39 3.05
CA VAL A 86 -9.46 21.36 3.05
C VAL A 86 -10.04 20.27 3.97
N ARG A 87 -9.18 19.60 4.75
CA ARG A 87 -9.53 18.53 5.70
C ARG A 87 -10.22 17.31 5.06
N ALA A 88 -9.78 16.93 3.88
CA ALA A 88 -10.32 15.82 3.08
C ALA A 88 -9.63 14.46 3.31
N ALA A 89 -8.72 14.32 4.28
CA ALA A 89 -8.03 13.04 4.52
C ALA A 89 -9.01 11.89 4.86
N GLY A 90 -10.18 12.22 5.44
CA GLY A 90 -11.21 11.24 5.79
C GLY A 90 -11.86 10.50 4.61
N ILE A 91 -11.61 10.88 3.35
CA ILE A 91 -12.17 10.21 2.16
C ILE A 91 -11.73 8.74 2.10
N GLY A 92 -10.51 8.40 2.55
CA GLY A 92 -10.02 7.02 2.52
C GLY A 92 -10.79 6.03 3.41
N VAL A 93 -11.43 6.53 4.47
CA VAL A 93 -12.24 5.71 5.39
C VAL A 93 -13.49 5.15 4.69
N ALA A 94 -13.95 5.82 3.63
CA ALA A 94 -15.14 5.44 2.88
C ALA A 94 -14.93 4.25 1.92
N MET A 95 -13.69 3.83 1.67
CA MET A 95 -13.41 2.73 0.75
C MET A 95 -13.88 1.39 1.32
N SER A 96 -14.51 0.60 0.46
CA SER A 96 -14.94 -0.76 0.81
C SER A 96 -13.72 -1.63 1.12
N PRO A 97 -13.66 -2.29 2.29
CA PRO A 97 -12.57 -3.19 2.62
C PRO A 97 -12.34 -4.23 1.53
N SER A 98 -13.39 -4.86 0.99
CA SER A 98 -13.25 -5.89 -0.04
C SER A 98 -12.65 -5.39 -1.34
N VAL A 99 -12.94 -4.14 -1.75
CA VAL A 99 -12.31 -3.50 -2.91
C VAL A 99 -10.83 -3.24 -2.63
N VAL A 100 -10.49 -2.74 -1.44
CA VAL A 100 -9.08 -2.53 -1.04
C VAL A 100 -8.31 -3.85 -1.02
N HIS A 101 -8.86 -4.92 -0.44
CA HIS A 101 -8.22 -6.24 -0.43
C HIS A 101 -8.07 -6.80 -1.85
N GLY A 102 -9.07 -6.62 -2.72
CA GLY A 102 -8.99 -7.05 -4.14
C GLY A 102 -7.89 -6.32 -4.90
N MET A 103 -7.75 -5.01 -4.65
CA MET A 103 -6.66 -4.18 -5.15
C MET A 103 -5.29 -4.68 -4.65
N LEU A 104 -5.13 -4.90 -3.33
CA LEU A 104 -3.87 -5.38 -2.76
C LEU A 104 -3.47 -6.75 -3.30
N ALA A 105 -4.45 -7.65 -3.48
CA ALA A 105 -4.22 -8.95 -4.10
C ALA A 105 -3.77 -8.82 -5.56
N ALA A 106 -4.36 -7.92 -6.34
CA ALA A 106 -3.94 -7.66 -7.72
C ALA A 106 -2.51 -7.15 -7.79
N ILE A 107 -2.17 -6.17 -6.94
CA ILE A 107 -0.82 -5.62 -6.80
C ILE A 107 0.16 -6.75 -6.43
N GLY A 108 -0.20 -7.62 -5.49
CA GLY A 108 0.60 -8.78 -5.11
C GLY A 108 0.89 -9.72 -6.28
N VAL A 109 -0.12 -10.05 -7.07
CA VAL A 109 0.01 -10.90 -8.28
C VAL A 109 0.90 -10.22 -9.34
N ILE A 110 0.71 -8.92 -9.60
CA ILE A 110 1.52 -8.16 -10.56
C ILE A 110 3.00 -8.13 -10.13
N ILE A 111 3.26 -7.90 -8.84
CA ILE A 111 4.62 -7.93 -8.28
C ILE A 111 5.24 -9.31 -8.47
N ILE A 112 4.53 -10.40 -8.12
CA ILE A 112 5.04 -11.77 -8.31
C ILE A 112 5.37 -12.00 -9.78
N ALA A 113 4.46 -11.66 -10.70
CA ALA A 113 4.66 -11.86 -12.13
C ALA A 113 5.90 -11.14 -12.66
N LYS A 114 6.07 -9.85 -12.31
CA LYS A 114 7.23 -9.05 -12.74
C LYS A 114 8.54 -9.53 -12.11
N GLN A 115 8.52 -9.82 -10.81
CA GLN A 115 9.73 -10.13 -10.05
C GLN A 115 10.18 -11.58 -10.21
N ALA A 116 9.30 -12.48 -10.64
CA ALA A 116 9.69 -13.83 -11.06
C ALA A 116 10.78 -13.78 -12.15
N HIS A 117 10.61 -12.96 -13.18
CA HIS A 117 11.61 -12.80 -14.25
C HIS A 117 12.96 -12.29 -13.74
N VAL A 118 12.95 -11.33 -12.80
CA VAL A 118 14.16 -10.81 -12.15
C VAL A 118 14.88 -11.90 -11.33
N VAL A 119 14.12 -12.73 -10.60
CA VAL A 119 14.65 -13.87 -9.84
C VAL A 119 15.25 -14.93 -10.76
N LEU A 120 14.68 -15.13 -11.95
CA LEU A 120 15.18 -16.05 -12.98
C LEU A 120 16.38 -15.49 -13.76
N GLY A 121 16.69 -14.19 -13.62
CA GLY A 121 17.75 -13.52 -14.38
C GLY A 121 17.40 -13.29 -15.85
N VAL A 122 16.10 -13.17 -16.18
CA VAL A 122 15.60 -13.01 -17.56
C VAL A 122 14.87 -11.67 -17.71
N LYS A 123 14.99 -11.05 -18.89
CA LYS A 123 14.18 -9.89 -19.27
C LYS A 123 12.95 -10.36 -20.03
N PRO A 124 11.72 -10.14 -19.51
CA PRO A 124 10.51 -10.56 -20.20
C PRO A 124 10.22 -9.68 -21.41
N GLN A 125 9.56 -10.24 -22.42
CA GLN A 125 9.09 -9.50 -23.59
C GLN A 125 7.67 -8.95 -23.41
N ALA A 126 6.82 -9.67 -22.67
CA ALA A 126 5.44 -9.29 -22.47
C ALA A 126 5.32 -7.99 -21.65
N GLN A 127 4.43 -7.12 -22.10
CA GLN A 127 4.12 -5.85 -21.41
C GLN A 127 2.83 -5.94 -20.59
N SER A 128 1.89 -6.81 -20.97
CA SER A 128 0.63 -6.99 -20.24
C SER A 128 0.81 -7.86 -18.99
N ASN A 129 0.02 -7.62 -17.95
CA ASN A 129 0.12 -8.39 -16.70
C ASN A 129 -0.14 -9.89 -16.93
N PHE A 130 -1.16 -10.25 -17.72
CA PHE A 130 -1.42 -11.65 -18.08
C PHE A 130 -0.33 -12.24 -18.97
N GLY A 131 0.23 -11.46 -19.89
CA GLY A 131 1.37 -11.89 -20.71
C GLY A 131 2.58 -12.21 -19.84
N LEU A 132 2.91 -11.36 -18.87
CA LEU A 132 4.00 -11.59 -17.92
C LEU A 132 3.83 -12.88 -17.11
N ILE A 133 2.60 -13.22 -16.73
CA ILE A 133 2.29 -14.49 -16.04
C ILE A 133 2.46 -15.67 -16.99
N ALA A 134 1.92 -15.57 -18.21
CA ALA A 134 1.99 -16.62 -19.22
C ALA A 134 3.42 -16.88 -19.72
N GLU A 135 4.31 -15.89 -19.65
CA GLU A 135 5.72 -15.99 -20.04
C GLU A 135 6.59 -16.69 -18.99
N ILE A 136 6.15 -16.83 -17.73
CA ILE A 136 6.94 -17.44 -16.65
C ILE A 136 7.52 -18.82 -17.00
N PRO A 137 6.76 -19.77 -17.59
CA PRO A 137 7.31 -21.07 -17.98
C PRO A 137 8.44 -20.96 -19.00
N HIS A 138 8.34 -20.00 -19.93
CA HIS A 138 9.40 -19.74 -20.90
C HIS A 138 10.63 -19.14 -20.23
N SER A 139 10.45 -18.15 -19.35
CA SER A 139 11.54 -17.56 -18.57
C SER A 139 12.23 -18.56 -17.63
N LEU A 140 11.50 -19.58 -17.16
CA LEU A 140 12.09 -20.66 -16.37
C LEU A 140 12.99 -21.54 -17.23
N ALA A 141 12.61 -21.80 -18.48
CA ALA A 141 13.40 -22.59 -19.43
C ALA A 141 14.66 -21.84 -19.92
N THR A 142 14.64 -20.51 -19.94
CA THR A 142 15.76 -19.65 -20.35
C THR A 142 16.45 -18.96 -19.18
N ALA A 143 16.19 -19.42 -17.95
CA ALA A 143 16.73 -18.83 -16.73
C ALA A 143 18.26 -18.86 -16.71
N ASN A 144 18.87 -17.82 -16.14
CA ASN A 144 20.30 -17.78 -15.85
C ASN A 144 20.56 -18.60 -14.57
N PRO A 145 21.20 -19.79 -14.62
CA PRO A 145 21.22 -20.69 -13.47
C PRO A 145 21.90 -20.12 -12.22
N LEU A 146 22.95 -19.30 -12.39
CA LEU A 146 23.66 -18.68 -11.27
C LEU A 146 22.84 -17.56 -10.61
N ILE A 147 22.09 -16.78 -11.39
CA ILE A 147 21.16 -15.78 -10.84
C ILE A 147 19.97 -16.46 -10.16
N LEU A 148 19.44 -17.52 -10.78
CA LEU A 148 18.38 -18.34 -10.22
C LEU A 148 18.78 -18.92 -8.85
N LEU A 149 20.02 -19.38 -8.69
CA LEU A 149 20.55 -19.87 -7.41
C LEU A 149 20.43 -18.81 -6.30
N ILE A 150 20.87 -17.58 -6.57
CA ILE A 150 20.78 -16.46 -5.61
C ILE A 150 19.31 -16.19 -5.26
N GLY A 151 18.45 -16.15 -6.27
CA GLY A 151 17.01 -15.93 -6.12
C GLY A 151 16.32 -17.01 -5.29
N VAL A 152 16.54 -18.28 -5.61
CA VAL A 152 15.98 -19.44 -4.89
C VAL A 152 16.48 -19.48 -3.45
N LEU A 153 17.78 -19.27 -3.21
CA LEU A 153 18.34 -19.23 -1.85
C LEU A 153 17.69 -18.11 -1.03
N SER A 154 17.47 -16.95 -1.65
CA SER A 154 16.78 -15.83 -1.02
C SER A 154 15.32 -16.17 -0.67
N LEU A 155 14.58 -16.82 -1.59
CA LEU A 155 13.21 -17.29 -1.34
C LEU A 155 13.15 -18.34 -0.23
N LEU A 156 14.08 -19.31 -0.23
CA LEU A 156 14.17 -20.33 0.81
C LEU A 156 14.38 -19.72 2.19
N ILE A 157 15.23 -18.69 2.30
CA ILE A 157 15.42 -17.95 3.55
C ILE A 157 14.13 -17.23 3.95
N LEU A 158 13.47 -16.52 3.03
CA LEU A 158 12.27 -15.72 3.31
C LEU A 158 11.07 -16.57 3.76
N PHE A 159 10.82 -17.69 3.08
CA PHE A 159 9.72 -18.59 3.41
C PHE A 159 10.06 -19.58 4.53
N GLY A 160 11.33 -19.98 4.64
CA GLY A 160 11.79 -20.95 5.64
C GLY A 160 12.04 -20.35 7.02
N LEU A 161 12.53 -19.10 7.12
CA LEU A 161 12.86 -18.49 8.41
C LEU A 161 11.66 -18.41 9.38
N PRO A 162 10.44 -18.04 8.96
CA PRO A 162 9.27 -18.07 9.85
C PRO A 162 8.95 -19.45 10.43
N MET A 163 9.42 -20.54 9.81
CA MET A 163 9.23 -21.92 10.27
C MET A 163 10.29 -22.35 11.29
N VAL A 164 11.40 -21.60 11.41
CA VAL A 164 12.49 -21.89 12.35
C VAL A 164 12.07 -21.48 13.76
N ARG A 165 12.00 -22.44 14.68
CA ARG A 165 11.58 -22.25 16.08
C ARG A 165 12.63 -21.58 16.99
N ALA A 166 13.81 -21.25 16.47
CA ALA A 166 14.87 -20.64 17.25
C ALA A 166 14.49 -19.23 17.74
N ARG A 167 15.00 -18.80 18.90
CA ARG A 167 14.68 -17.46 19.42
C ARG A 167 15.27 -16.34 18.56
N TRP A 168 16.45 -16.56 17.97
CA TRP A 168 17.14 -15.57 17.15
C TRP A 168 16.43 -15.26 15.83
N SER A 169 15.67 -16.22 15.26
CA SER A 169 14.93 -16.02 14.00
C SER A 169 13.80 -14.99 14.14
N LYS A 170 13.36 -14.71 15.36
CA LYS A 170 12.36 -13.68 15.68
C LYS A 170 12.97 -12.29 15.85
N VAL A 171 14.28 -12.20 16.10
CA VAL A 171 14.99 -10.94 16.35
C VAL A 171 15.58 -10.39 15.06
N VAL A 172 16.11 -11.25 14.19
CA VAL A 172 16.77 -10.83 12.95
C VAL A 172 15.76 -10.80 11.80
N PRO A 173 15.53 -9.65 11.15
CA PRO A 173 14.67 -9.57 9.97
C PRO A 173 15.16 -10.46 8.83
N ALA A 174 14.26 -11.26 8.24
CA ALA A 174 14.57 -12.13 7.11
C ALA A 174 15.29 -11.42 5.94
N PRO A 175 14.92 -10.18 5.55
CA PRO A 175 15.63 -9.45 4.51
C PRO A 175 17.12 -9.19 4.81
N LEU A 176 17.52 -9.07 6.08
CA LEU A 176 18.95 -8.91 6.43
C LEU A 176 19.72 -10.20 6.24
N ILE A 177 19.13 -11.35 6.59
CA ILE A 177 19.74 -12.67 6.37
C ILE A 177 19.89 -12.92 4.87
N VAL A 178 18.87 -12.57 4.08
CA VAL A 178 18.95 -12.65 2.61
C VAL A 178 20.13 -11.86 2.09
N LEU A 179 20.33 -10.60 2.50
CA LEU A 179 21.49 -9.82 2.06
C LEU A 179 22.82 -10.41 2.54
N ALA A 180 22.88 -10.86 3.80
CA ALA A 180 24.08 -11.47 4.39
C ALA A 180 24.51 -12.75 3.67
N VAL A 181 23.59 -13.44 2.99
CA VAL A 181 23.87 -14.64 2.20
C VAL A 181 24.07 -14.31 0.71
N ALA A 182 23.17 -13.52 0.13
CA ALA A 182 23.18 -13.22 -1.30
C ALA A 182 24.40 -12.40 -1.73
N ILE A 183 24.89 -11.47 -0.89
CA ILE A 183 26.08 -10.66 -1.22
C ILE A 183 27.33 -11.57 -1.32
N PRO A 184 27.69 -12.38 -0.32
CA PRO A 184 28.81 -13.31 -0.45
C PRO A 184 28.67 -14.29 -1.62
N VAL A 185 27.48 -14.85 -1.84
CA VAL A 185 27.24 -15.74 -2.98
C VAL A 185 27.47 -15.00 -4.31
N GLY A 186 26.98 -13.78 -4.46
CA GLY A 186 27.23 -12.96 -5.65
C GLY A 186 28.71 -12.66 -5.87
N LEU A 187 29.47 -12.40 -4.80
CA LEU A 187 30.92 -12.19 -4.88
C LEU A 187 31.67 -13.48 -5.24
N LEU A 188 31.29 -14.63 -4.68
CA LEU A 188 31.89 -15.93 -5.01
C LEU A 188 31.65 -16.31 -6.47
N LEU A 189 30.51 -15.90 -7.03
CA LEU A 189 30.14 -16.10 -8.43
C LEU A 189 30.71 -15.02 -9.37
N HIS A 190 31.49 -14.07 -8.86
CA HIS A 190 32.10 -12.98 -9.64
C HIS A 190 31.10 -12.13 -10.45
N VAL A 191 29.89 -11.91 -9.90
CA VAL A 191 28.84 -11.11 -10.56
C VAL A 191 29.28 -9.65 -10.76
N ASP A 192 30.29 -9.18 -10.04
CA ASP A 192 30.86 -7.83 -10.17
C ASP A 192 31.59 -7.61 -11.51
N ARG A 193 31.92 -8.68 -12.26
CA ARG A 193 32.71 -8.59 -13.49
C ARG A 193 31.99 -9.27 -14.65
N PRO A 194 31.96 -8.65 -15.84
CA PRO A 194 31.38 -9.27 -17.01
C PRO A 194 32.20 -10.50 -17.41
N HIS A 195 31.55 -11.65 -17.47
CA HIS A 195 32.13 -12.90 -17.96
C HIS A 195 31.04 -13.83 -18.50
N ASP A 196 31.43 -14.69 -19.43
CA ASP A 196 30.58 -15.74 -19.95
C ASP A 196 30.90 -17.06 -19.25
N TYR A 197 29.88 -17.89 -19.07
CA TYR A 197 30.04 -19.22 -18.49
C TYR A 197 29.08 -20.20 -19.17
N GLU A 198 29.42 -21.49 -19.08
CA GLU A 198 28.62 -22.57 -19.65
C GLU A 198 28.08 -23.47 -18.54
N LEU A 199 26.77 -23.44 -18.35
CA LEU A 199 26.04 -24.30 -17.41
C LEU A 199 24.59 -24.39 -17.90
N LEU A 200 24.16 -25.58 -18.33
CA LEU A 200 22.84 -25.77 -18.97
C LEU A 200 22.62 -24.88 -20.23
N GLY A 201 23.71 -24.40 -20.83
CA GLY A 201 23.70 -23.43 -21.93
C GLY A 201 24.78 -22.37 -21.74
N ALA A 202 24.99 -21.54 -22.76
CA ALA A 202 25.87 -20.38 -22.68
C ALA A 202 25.12 -19.20 -22.04
N HIS A 203 25.70 -18.62 -20.99
CA HIS A 203 25.09 -17.52 -20.24
C HIS A 203 26.11 -16.41 -19.97
N HIS A 204 25.60 -15.18 -19.93
CA HIS A 204 26.37 -14.00 -19.54
C HIS A 204 26.08 -13.63 -18.09
N LEU A 205 27.12 -13.32 -17.33
CA LEU A 205 27.04 -12.82 -15.96
C LEU A 205 27.83 -11.53 -15.83
N GLY A 206 27.25 -10.54 -15.14
CA GLY A 206 27.88 -9.25 -15.00
C GLY A 206 27.15 -8.28 -14.05
N PRO A 207 27.69 -7.05 -13.90
CA PRO A 207 27.21 -6.07 -12.95
C PRO A 207 25.80 -5.52 -13.26
N GLU A 208 25.19 -5.86 -14.39
CA GLU A 208 23.78 -5.63 -14.69
C GLU A 208 22.82 -6.38 -13.77
N TYR A 209 23.26 -7.45 -13.12
CA TYR A 209 22.47 -8.17 -12.11
C TYR A 209 22.67 -7.63 -10.69
N LEU A 210 23.43 -6.56 -10.52
CA LEU A 210 23.67 -5.90 -9.24
C LEU A 210 22.93 -4.56 -9.16
N VAL A 211 22.70 -4.09 -7.93
CA VAL A 211 22.17 -2.75 -7.68
C VAL A 211 23.15 -1.70 -8.20
N ARG A 212 22.67 -0.81 -9.07
CA ARG A 212 23.44 0.33 -9.54
C ARG A 212 23.10 1.57 -8.71
N LEU A 213 24.12 2.17 -8.12
CA LEU A 213 24.03 3.47 -7.46
C LEU A 213 24.93 4.48 -8.17
N PRO A 214 24.54 5.75 -8.22
CA PRO A 214 25.43 6.82 -8.67
C PRO A 214 26.65 6.95 -7.75
N GLY A 215 27.77 7.46 -8.30
CA GLY A 215 29.03 7.62 -7.57
C GLY A 215 28.97 8.64 -6.43
N SER A 216 28.03 9.59 -6.50
CA SER A 216 27.74 10.54 -5.43
C SER A 216 26.23 10.71 -5.21
N LEU A 217 25.85 11.20 -4.02
CA LEU A 217 24.45 11.55 -3.71
C LEU A 217 23.93 12.72 -4.56
N LEU A 218 24.80 13.61 -5.02
CA LEU A 218 24.41 14.72 -5.89
C LEU A 218 24.04 14.23 -7.29
N ASP A 219 24.78 13.23 -7.79
CA ASP A 219 24.47 12.58 -9.07
C ASP A 219 23.21 11.70 -9.01
N ALA A 220 22.70 11.43 -7.79
CA ALA A 220 21.41 10.76 -7.60
C ALA A 220 20.21 11.68 -7.84
N ILE A 221 20.41 13.01 -7.81
CA ILE A 221 19.32 13.97 -7.96
C ILE A 221 18.89 14.01 -9.41
N THR A 222 17.61 13.71 -9.66
CA THR A 222 16.99 13.86 -10.98
C THR A 222 15.86 14.86 -10.89
N PHE A 223 15.83 15.82 -11.82
CA PHE A 223 14.78 16.83 -11.87
C PHE A 223 13.59 16.40 -12.74
N PRO A 224 12.36 16.78 -12.34
CA PRO A 224 11.15 16.50 -13.08
C PRO A 224 11.14 17.17 -14.46
N ASP A 225 10.52 16.50 -15.43
CA ASP A 225 10.22 17.04 -16.76
C ASP A 225 8.71 17.31 -16.89
N PHE A 226 8.33 18.59 -16.93
CA PHE A 226 6.94 19.03 -17.02
C PHE A 226 6.38 19.08 -18.45
N SER A 227 7.16 18.66 -19.47
CA SER A 227 6.79 18.76 -20.89
C SER A 227 5.40 18.18 -21.23
N GLN A 228 4.99 17.10 -20.56
CA GLN A 228 3.71 16.43 -20.81
C GLN A 228 2.72 16.52 -19.64
N ILE A 229 2.89 17.46 -18.70
CA ILE A 229 2.11 17.47 -17.46
C ILE A 229 0.59 17.66 -17.67
N LEU A 230 0.19 18.32 -18.77
CA LEU A 230 -1.21 18.54 -19.13
C LEU A 230 -1.80 17.43 -20.02
N SER A 231 -1.04 16.38 -20.35
CA SER A 231 -1.55 15.25 -21.12
C SER A 231 -2.62 14.47 -20.34
N GLY A 232 -3.53 13.80 -21.06
CA GLY A 232 -4.54 12.94 -20.42
C GLY A 232 -3.92 11.86 -19.53
N THR A 233 -2.82 11.25 -19.99
CA THR A 233 -2.03 10.25 -19.24
C THR A 233 -1.46 10.85 -17.95
N SER A 234 -0.86 12.04 -18.00
CA SER A 234 -0.35 12.73 -16.80
C SER A 234 -1.48 13.02 -15.81
N ILE A 235 -2.62 13.53 -16.28
CA ILE A 235 -3.78 13.83 -15.41
C ILE A 235 -4.28 12.54 -14.73
N GLN A 236 -4.37 11.44 -15.47
CA GLN A 236 -4.75 10.14 -14.92
C GLN A 236 -3.81 9.74 -13.76
N TYR A 237 -2.50 9.76 -13.97
CA TYR A 237 -1.54 9.38 -12.92
C TYR A 237 -1.48 10.38 -11.75
N ILE A 238 -1.69 11.69 -12.01
CA ILE A 238 -1.80 12.71 -10.97
C ILE A 238 -2.95 12.35 -10.02
N VAL A 239 -4.13 12.03 -10.57
CA VAL A 239 -5.30 11.65 -9.78
C VAL A 239 -5.06 10.33 -9.05
N MET A 240 -4.46 9.34 -9.71
CA MET A 240 -4.17 8.04 -9.09
C MET A 240 -3.23 8.18 -7.89
N PHE A 241 -2.09 8.86 -8.03
CA PHE A 241 -1.15 9.06 -6.93
C PHE A 241 -1.76 9.90 -5.80
N ALA A 242 -2.48 10.97 -6.12
CA ALA A 242 -3.09 11.82 -5.11
C ALA A 242 -4.12 11.05 -4.30
N LEU A 243 -5.10 10.42 -4.96
CA LEU A 243 -6.20 9.69 -4.30
C LEU A 243 -5.70 8.44 -3.58
N ILE A 244 -4.99 7.54 -4.28
CA ILE A 244 -4.57 6.26 -3.70
C ILE A 244 -3.56 6.52 -2.58
N GLY A 245 -2.62 7.46 -2.77
CA GLY A 245 -1.68 7.84 -1.73
C GLY A 245 -2.37 8.41 -0.48
N THR A 246 -3.42 9.23 -0.65
CA THR A 246 -4.22 9.74 0.48
C THR A 246 -4.97 8.61 1.19
N ILE A 247 -5.60 7.72 0.43
CA ILE A 247 -6.40 6.61 0.96
C ILE A 247 -5.52 5.65 1.75
N GLU A 248 -4.48 5.10 1.11
CA GLU A 248 -3.59 4.13 1.76
C GLU A 248 -2.90 4.73 2.97
N SER A 249 -2.44 5.98 2.87
CA SER A 249 -1.81 6.61 4.03
C SER A 249 -2.78 6.77 5.19
N THR A 250 -4.01 7.21 4.94
CA THR A 250 -5.01 7.39 5.99
C THR A 250 -5.35 6.07 6.66
N LEU A 251 -5.55 5.02 5.86
CA LEU A 251 -5.83 3.68 6.38
C LEU A 251 -4.65 3.13 7.18
N THR A 252 -3.42 3.36 6.73
CA THR A 252 -2.22 2.94 7.47
C THR A 252 -2.12 3.67 8.81
N VAL A 253 -2.34 4.98 8.85
CA VAL A 253 -2.29 5.73 10.12
C VAL A 253 -3.31 5.18 11.11
N LEU A 254 -4.55 4.94 10.69
CA LEU A 254 -5.59 4.35 11.55
C LEU A 254 -5.22 2.94 12.02
N ALA A 255 -4.65 2.12 11.14
CA ALA A 255 -4.17 0.80 11.51
C ALA A 255 -3.04 0.88 12.55
N VAL A 256 -2.10 1.82 12.41
CA VAL A 256 -0.99 2.05 13.35
C VAL A 256 -1.51 2.56 14.69
N ASP A 257 -2.44 3.52 14.71
CA ASP A 257 -3.07 4.01 15.93
C ASP A 257 -3.80 2.88 16.68
N SER A 258 -4.45 1.97 15.95
CA SER A 258 -5.11 0.80 16.55
C SER A 258 -4.12 -0.17 17.21
N MET A 259 -2.87 -0.22 16.71
CA MET A 259 -1.79 -1.05 17.25
C MET A 259 -0.99 -0.34 18.35
N ASP A 260 -1.09 1.00 18.50
CA ASP A 260 -0.39 1.74 19.55
C ASP A 260 -0.87 1.29 20.93
N PRO A 261 0.02 0.76 21.81
CA PRO A 261 -0.34 0.38 23.17
C PRO A 261 -0.90 1.56 23.97
N SER A 262 -0.47 2.78 23.67
CA SER A 262 -0.96 4.01 24.31
C SER A 262 -2.24 4.58 23.68
N LYS A 263 -2.77 3.96 22.62
CA LYS A 263 -4.01 4.35 21.93
C LYS A 263 -4.10 5.84 21.60
N ARG A 264 -2.97 6.45 21.23
CA ARG A 264 -2.92 7.90 20.94
C ARG A 264 -3.50 8.16 19.56
N PRO A 265 -4.49 9.06 19.41
CA PRO A 265 -5.04 9.38 18.12
C PRO A 265 -4.08 10.25 17.31
N SER A 266 -3.92 9.93 16.03
CA SER A 266 -3.16 10.73 15.07
C SER A 266 -4.03 11.76 14.34
N ASN A 267 -3.44 12.88 13.94
CA ASN A 267 -4.13 13.87 13.12
C ASN A 267 -3.95 13.56 11.63
N LEU A 268 -4.97 12.95 11.01
CA LEU A 268 -4.95 12.52 9.61
C LEU A 268 -4.66 13.65 8.62
N ASN A 269 -5.25 14.84 8.83
CA ASN A 269 -5.07 15.96 7.90
C ASN A 269 -3.67 16.56 7.99
N ARG A 270 -3.13 16.68 9.21
CA ARG A 270 -1.74 17.10 9.43
C ARG A 270 -0.77 16.07 8.85
N ASP A 271 -1.07 14.79 8.99
CA ASP A 271 -0.24 13.73 8.41
C ASP A 271 -0.26 13.75 6.87
N LEU A 272 -1.43 13.98 6.28
CA LEU A 272 -1.58 14.14 4.83
C LEU A 272 -0.82 15.37 4.30
N LEU A 273 -0.82 16.49 5.02
CA LEU A 273 0.01 17.65 4.68
C LEU A 273 1.51 17.30 4.69
N ALA A 274 1.96 16.55 5.70
CA ALA A 274 3.35 16.13 5.79
C ALA A 274 3.75 15.16 4.67
N ILE A 275 2.83 14.28 4.25
CA ILE A 275 3.04 13.39 3.11
C ILE A 275 3.05 14.16 1.80
N GLY A 276 2.14 15.10 1.60
CA GLY A 276 2.17 15.99 0.44
C GLY A 276 3.48 16.77 0.36
N ALA A 277 3.95 17.35 1.47
CA ALA A 277 5.25 18.02 1.52
C ALA A 277 6.42 17.06 1.24
N GLY A 278 6.40 15.86 1.84
CA GLY A 278 7.41 14.83 1.62
C GLY A 278 7.43 14.35 0.16
N ASN A 279 6.27 14.14 -0.45
CA ASN A 279 6.12 13.74 -1.85
C ASN A 279 6.56 14.83 -2.81
N LEU A 280 6.27 16.09 -2.49
CA LEU A 280 6.75 17.23 -3.26
C LEU A 280 8.28 17.25 -3.26
N THR A 281 8.90 17.19 -2.08
CA THR A 281 10.36 17.16 -1.96
C THR A 281 10.96 15.93 -2.63
N SER A 282 10.40 14.75 -2.38
CA SER A 282 10.84 13.47 -2.98
C SER A 282 10.82 13.56 -4.50
N SER A 283 9.70 13.98 -5.09
CA SER A 283 9.54 14.06 -6.56
C SER A 283 10.44 15.13 -7.19
N LEU A 284 10.74 16.22 -6.48
CA LEU A 284 11.65 17.26 -6.98
C LEU A 284 13.11 16.80 -7.08
N ILE A 285 13.51 15.78 -6.29
CA ILE A 285 14.90 15.30 -6.22
C ILE A 285 15.11 13.91 -6.83
N GLY A 286 14.10 13.35 -7.50
CA GLY A 286 14.21 12.02 -8.13
C GLY A 286 13.75 10.85 -7.26
N GLY A 287 13.02 11.11 -6.19
CA GLY A 287 12.41 10.09 -5.35
C GLY A 287 11.09 9.55 -5.89
N LEU A 288 10.63 8.46 -5.29
CA LEU A 288 9.30 7.89 -5.48
C LEU A 288 8.26 8.64 -4.66
N PRO A 289 6.97 8.49 -5.03
CA PRO A 289 5.89 8.80 -4.12
C PRO A 289 5.92 7.88 -2.89
N MET A 290 5.63 8.48 -1.74
CA MET A 290 5.62 7.90 -0.42
C MET A 290 4.22 7.95 0.19
N ILE A 291 3.99 7.00 1.08
CA ILE A 291 2.83 6.96 1.96
C ILE A 291 3.28 6.56 3.36
N SER A 292 2.36 6.62 4.32
CA SER A 292 2.48 5.88 5.57
C SER A 292 2.48 4.36 5.31
N GLU A 293 3.49 3.65 5.79
CA GLU A 293 3.71 2.23 5.50
C GLU A 293 3.56 1.35 6.75
N ILE A 294 2.67 0.35 6.67
CA ILE A 294 2.22 -0.43 7.84
C ILE A 294 3.30 -1.37 8.38
N VAL A 295 4.10 -2.01 7.52
CA VAL A 295 5.08 -3.02 7.94
C VAL A 295 6.21 -2.38 8.74
N ARG A 296 6.74 -1.25 8.26
CA ARG A 296 7.76 -0.46 8.97
C ARG A 296 7.20 0.17 10.23
N SER A 297 5.98 0.69 10.19
CA SER A 297 5.35 1.30 11.36
C SER A 297 5.08 0.27 12.46
N LYS A 298 4.68 -0.96 12.07
CA LYS A 298 4.58 -2.07 13.00
C LYS A 298 5.94 -2.45 13.58
N ALA A 299 6.98 -2.59 12.76
CA ALA A 299 8.33 -2.88 13.25
C ALA A 299 8.85 -1.78 14.20
N ASN A 300 8.49 -0.53 13.93
CA ASN A 300 8.77 0.63 14.79
C ASN A 300 8.09 0.49 16.16
N LEU A 301 6.79 0.17 16.18
CA LEU A 301 6.03 -0.10 17.39
C LEU A 301 6.56 -1.32 18.18
N ASP A 302 6.82 -2.43 17.49
CA ASP A 302 7.35 -3.66 18.08
C ASP A 302 8.75 -3.43 18.69
N SER A 303 9.50 -2.45 18.15
CA SER A 303 10.79 -1.99 18.71
C SER A 303 10.65 -0.99 19.85
N GLY A 304 9.43 -0.74 20.33
CA GLY A 304 9.16 0.13 21.48
C GLY A 304 9.16 1.63 21.16
N ALA A 305 8.94 2.03 19.91
CA ALA A 305 8.90 3.45 19.55
C ALA A 305 7.81 4.22 20.31
N LYS A 306 8.19 5.36 20.90
CA LYS A 306 7.28 6.21 21.70
C LYS A 306 7.03 7.59 21.11
N SER A 307 7.85 8.03 20.16
CA SER A 307 7.81 9.39 19.63
C SER A 307 8.24 9.46 18.15
N ARG A 308 7.99 10.63 17.54
CA ARG A 308 8.38 10.95 16.16
C ARG A 308 9.89 10.84 15.88
N TRP A 309 10.71 10.92 16.93
CA TRP A 309 12.16 10.84 16.79
C TRP A 309 12.62 9.48 16.27
N SER A 310 11.86 8.39 16.50
CA SER A 310 12.19 7.11 15.86
C SER A 310 12.19 7.21 14.33
N ASN A 311 11.22 7.94 13.76
CA ASN A 311 11.11 8.14 12.32
C ASN A 311 12.23 9.06 11.78
N VAL A 312 12.55 10.13 12.51
CA VAL A 312 13.65 11.03 12.14
C VAL A 312 15.00 10.31 12.19
N THR A 313 15.27 9.55 13.25
CA THR A 313 16.46 8.71 13.37
C THR A 313 16.53 7.67 12.26
N HIS A 314 15.40 7.04 11.90
CA HIS A 314 15.33 6.15 10.74
C HIS A 314 15.81 6.83 9.45
N GLY A 315 15.32 8.03 9.16
CA GLY A 315 15.73 8.80 7.98
C GLY A 315 17.22 9.20 8.01
N ILE A 316 17.72 9.66 9.15
CA ILE A 316 19.14 10.02 9.34
C ILE A 316 20.04 8.79 9.16
N VAL A 317 19.68 7.66 9.78
CA VAL A 317 20.45 6.42 9.65
C VAL A 317 20.49 5.97 8.19
N LEU A 318 19.37 6.01 7.46
CA LEU A 318 19.37 5.70 6.03
C LEU A 318 20.28 6.63 5.22
N LEU A 319 20.27 7.93 5.53
CA LEU A 319 21.15 8.90 4.88
C LEU A 319 22.63 8.55 5.12
N LEU A 320 23.00 8.24 6.37
CA LEU A 320 24.36 7.83 6.71
C LEU A 320 24.76 6.53 6.00
N PHE A 321 23.88 5.55 5.91
CA PHE A 321 24.17 4.29 5.23
C PHE A 321 24.48 4.49 3.73
N VAL A 322 23.70 5.32 3.03
CA VAL A 322 23.95 5.58 1.61
C VAL A 322 25.19 6.45 1.40
N ALA A 323 25.45 7.40 2.31
CA ALA A 323 26.62 8.27 2.23
C ALA A 323 27.94 7.52 2.54
N LEU A 324 27.94 6.59 3.51
CA LEU A 324 29.16 5.97 4.03
C LEU A 324 29.47 4.61 3.41
N ILE A 325 28.48 3.89 2.88
CA ILE A 325 28.66 2.50 2.46
C ILE A 325 28.08 2.20 1.05
N PRO A 326 28.31 3.05 0.02
CA PRO A 326 27.79 2.77 -1.32
C PRO A 326 28.38 1.48 -1.92
N GLY A 327 29.65 1.17 -1.62
CA GLY A 327 30.33 -0.02 -2.14
C GLY A 327 29.66 -1.35 -1.76
N ILE A 328 29.13 -1.48 -0.53
CA ILE A 328 28.39 -2.68 -0.12
C ILE A 328 26.99 -2.70 -0.75
N VAL A 329 26.35 -1.54 -0.92
CA VAL A 329 25.01 -1.50 -1.52
C VAL A 329 25.05 -1.89 -3.00
N GLN A 330 26.13 -1.54 -3.71
CA GLN A 330 26.33 -1.90 -5.12
C GLN A 330 26.64 -3.39 -5.35
N THR A 331 26.97 -4.16 -4.31
CA THR A 331 27.18 -5.62 -4.42
C THR A 331 25.90 -6.43 -4.19
N ILE A 332 24.76 -5.77 -3.92
CA ILE A 332 23.48 -6.44 -3.70
C ILE A 332 22.95 -7.00 -5.03
N PRO A 333 22.72 -8.32 -5.14
CA PRO A 333 22.10 -8.89 -6.34
C PRO A 333 20.63 -8.49 -6.48
N LEU A 334 20.21 -8.14 -7.70
CA LEU A 334 18.83 -7.80 -8.03
C LEU A 334 17.89 -8.99 -7.79
N ALA A 335 18.34 -10.22 -8.02
CA ALA A 335 17.55 -11.42 -7.73
C ALA A 335 17.19 -11.56 -6.24
N ALA A 336 18.04 -11.09 -5.33
CA ALA A 336 17.73 -11.07 -3.90
C ALA A 336 16.64 -10.05 -3.57
N LEU A 337 16.69 -8.86 -4.20
CA LEU A 337 15.62 -7.86 -4.06
C LEU A 337 14.30 -8.35 -4.71
N GLY A 338 14.39 -8.97 -5.88
CA GLY A 338 13.26 -9.60 -6.57
C GLY A 338 12.60 -10.66 -5.69
N ALA A 339 13.38 -11.53 -5.06
CA ALA A 339 12.87 -12.54 -4.12
C ALA A 339 12.12 -11.93 -2.93
N MET A 340 12.64 -10.83 -2.34
CA MET A 340 11.94 -10.09 -1.28
C MET A 340 10.59 -9.54 -1.74
N LEU A 341 10.52 -9.05 -2.98
CA LEU A 341 9.28 -8.54 -3.55
C LEU A 341 8.31 -9.66 -3.92
N VAL A 342 8.78 -10.80 -4.43
CA VAL A 342 7.95 -12.02 -4.63
C VAL A 342 7.34 -12.45 -3.31
N TYR A 343 8.14 -12.56 -2.24
CA TYR A 343 7.65 -12.87 -0.90
C TYR A 343 6.62 -11.84 -0.40
N THR A 344 6.86 -10.55 -0.65
CA THR A 344 5.93 -9.48 -0.28
C THR A 344 4.63 -9.57 -1.07
N GLY A 345 4.71 -9.78 -2.38
CA GLY A 345 3.56 -9.98 -3.26
C GLY A 345 2.72 -11.19 -2.86
N PHE A 346 3.36 -12.29 -2.45
CA PHE A 346 2.66 -13.46 -1.92
C PHE A 346 1.88 -13.15 -0.64
N ARG A 347 2.43 -12.32 0.25
CA ARG A 347 1.72 -11.88 1.47
C ARG A 347 0.56 -10.95 1.16
N LEU A 348 0.67 -10.10 0.12
CA LEU A 348 -0.42 -9.23 -0.33
C LEU A 348 -1.54 -10.02 -1.02
N ALA A 349 -1.19 -11.00 -1.84
CA ALA A 349 -2.12 -11.90 -2.53
C ALA A 349 -2.40 -13.19 -1.74
N SER A 350 -2.36 -13.13 -0.41
CA SER A 350 -2.36 -14.35 0.39
C SER A 350 -3.66 -15.15 0.24
N PRO A 351 -3.60 -16.49 0.14
CA PRO A 351 -4.80 -17.33 0.08
C PRO A 351 -5.71 -17.18 1.32
N HIS A 352 -5.16 -16.70 2.43
CA HIS A 352 -5.93 -16.39 3.63
C HIS A 352 -6.95 -15.28 3.38
N GLU A 353 -6.60 -14.24 2.63
CA GLU A 353 -7.52 -13.12 2.33
C GLU A 353 -8.72 -13.57 1.51
N PHE A 354 -8.52 -14.45 0.52
CA PHE A 354 -9.61 -15.06 -0.24
C PHE A 354 -10.56 -15.84 0.70
N ARG A 355 -10.01 -16.64 1.62
CA ARG A 355 -10.79 -17.38 2.63
C ARG A 355 -11.48 -16.45 3.63
N HIS A 356 -10.89 -15.32 3.96
CA HIS A 356 -11.48 -14.35 4.87
C HIS A 356 -12.67 -13.62 4.23
N VAL A 357 -12.50 -13.11 3.01
CA VAL A 357 -13.56 -12.40 2.27
C VAL A 357 -14.73 -13.33 1.92
N THR A 358 -14.45 -14.58 1.51
CA THR A 358 -15.50 -15.59 1.26
C THR A 358 -16.34 -15.86 2.51
N LYS A 359 -15.73 -15.91 3.71
CA LYS A 359 -16.47 -16.09 4.98
C LYS A 359 -17.37 -14.91 5.30
N ILE A 360 -16.99 -13.68 4.95
CA ILE A 360 -17.82 -12.48 5.17
C ILE A 360 -19.09 -12.54 4.33
N GLY A 361 -18.98 -12.91 3.05
CA GLY A 361 -20.15 -13.09 2.18
C GLY A 361 -19.80 -13.14 0.70
N LEU A 362 -20.68 -13.75 -0.10
CA LEU A 362 -20.51 -13.85 -1.55
C LEU A 362 -20.54 -12.48 -2.25
N ASP A 363 -21.23 -11.50 -1.66
CA ASP A 363 -21.23 -10.14 -2.18
C ASP A 363 -19.86 -9.48 -2.02
N GLN A 364 -19.23 -9.63 -0.86
CA GLN A 364 -17.86 -9.15 -0.63
C GLN A 364 -16.85 -9.88 -1.53
N LEU A 365 -17.02 -11.18 -1.76
CA LEU A 365 -16.20 -11.94 -2.70
C LEU A 365 -16.33 -11.41 -4.13
N ALA A 366 -17.54 -11.10 -4.58
CA ALA A 366 -17.77 -10.55 -5.91
C ALA A 366 -17.07 -9.19 -6.09
N LEU A 367 -17.12 -8.31 -5.08
CA LEU A 367 -16.39 -7.04 -5.09
C LEU A 367 -14.87 -7.25 -5.17
N PHE A 368 -14.36 -8.16 -4.35
CA PHE A 368 -12.94 -8.50 -4.31
C PHE A 368 -12.46 -9.05 -5.66
N LEU A 369 -13.15 -10.05 -6.22
CA LEU A 369 -12.76 -10.72 -7.46
C LEU A 369 -12.89 -9.78 -8.66
N THR A 370 -13.94 -8.96 -8.72
CA THR A 370 -14.11 -7.96 -9.78
C THR A 370 -12.95 -6.97 -9.77
N THR A 371 -12.61 -6.44 -8.58
CA THR A 371 -11.48 -5.52 -8.44
C THR A 371 -10.18 -6.19 -8.86
N LEU A 372 -9.93 -7.42 -8.40
CA LEU A 372 -8.74 -8.20 -8.73
C LEU A 372 -8.58 -8.44 -10.23
N ILE A 373 -9.60 -9.03 -10.86
CA ILE A 373 -9.55 -9.45 -12.27
C ILE A 373 -9.46 -8.24 -13.19
N VAL A 374 -10.27 -7.22 -12.95
CA VAL A 374 -10.25 -6.01 -13.78
C VAL A 374 -8.91 -5.28 -13.61
N THR A 375 -8.35 -5.19 -12.41
CA THR A 375 -7.00 -4.60 -12.21
C THR A 375 -5.93 -5.35 -12.99
N LEU A 376 -6.00 -6.68 -13.03
CA LEU A 376 -5.05 -7.49 -13.80
C LEU A 376 -5.24 -7.32 -15.31
N ALA A 377 -6.48 -7.21 -15.77
CA ALA A 377 -6.83 -7.07 -17.19
C ALA A 377 -6.55 -5.68 -17.77
N THR A 378 -6.74 -4.63 -16.97
CA THR A 378 -6.58 -3.24 -17.38
C THR A 378 -5.56 -2.54 -16.49
N ASP A 379 -6.04 -1.78 -15.51
CA ASP A 379 -5.25 -0.99 -14.59
C ASP A 379 -5.94 -0.86 -13.24
N LEU A 380 -5.18 -0.37 -12.27
CA LEU A 380 -5.60 -0.23 -10.89
C LEU A 380 -6.83 0.68 -10.71
N LEU A 381 -6.91 1.80 -11.44
CA LEU A 381 -7.99 2.76 -11.28
C LEU A 381 -9.30 2.16 -11.81
N VAL A 382 -9.26 1.54 -12.99
CA VAL A 382 -10.43 0.87 -13.58
C VAL A 382 -10.86 -0.31 -12.72
N GLY A 383 -9.93 -1.06 -12.14
CA GLY A 383 -10.24 -2.14 -11.20
C GLY A 383 -10.98 -1.65 -9.95
N VAL A 384 -10.45 -0.63 -9.28
CA VAL A 384 -11.09 -0.03 -8.09
C VAL A 384 -12.44 0.59 -8.43
N ALA A 385 -12.53 1.32 -9.56
CA ALA A 385 -13.77 1.91 -10.03
C ALA A 385 -14.83 0.83 -10.33
N SER A 386 -14.44 -0.28 -10.96
CA SER A 386 -15.33 -1.40 -11.27
C SER A 386 -15.82 -2.10 -10.00
N GLY A 387 -14.96 -2.29 -9.00
CA GLY A 387 -15.34 -2.81 -7.69
C GLY A 387 -16.35 -1.90 -6.98
N LEU A 388 -16.10 -0.59 -6.97
CA LEU A 388 -17.03 0.37 -6.37
C LEU A 388 -18.35 0.48 -7.15
N ALA A 389 -18.31 0.44 -8.48
CA ALA A 389 -19.49 0.44 -9.33
C ALA A 389 -20.36 -0.80 -9.07
N LEU A 390 -19.74 -1.99 -9.00
CA LEU A 390 -20.44 -3.22 -8.63
C LEU A 390 -21.07 -3.11 -7.24
N LYS A 391 -20.37 -2.49 -6.28
CA LYS A 391 -20.94 -2.22 -4.96
C LYS A 391 -22.20 -1.39 -5.06
N ILE A 392 -22.19 -0.27 -5.80
CA ILE A 392 -23.36 0.59 -5.98
C ILE A 392 -24.52 -0.22 -6.62
N VAL A 393 -24.25 -0.96 -7.70
CA VAL A 393 -25.25 -1.80 -8.39
C VAL A 393 -25.88 -2.81 -7.43
N LEU A 394 -25.08 -3.53 -6.63
CA LEU A 394 -25.59 -4.51 -5.66
C LEU A 394 -26.52 -3.87 -4.63
N HIS A 395 -26.22 -2.65 -4.17
CA HIS A 395 -27.07 -1.97 -3.20
C HIS A 395 -28.36 -1.43 -3.82
N LEU A 396 -28.31 -0.94 -5.08
CA LEU A 396 -29.49 -0.50 -5.82
C LEU A 396 -30.47 -1.68 -6.04
N VAL A 397 -29.96 -2.83 -6.47
CA VAL A 397 -30.76 -4.07 -6.64
C VAL A 397 -31.40 -4.51 -5.31
N ARG A 398 -30.74 -4.22 -4.18
CA ARG A 398 -31.24 -4.51 -2.82
C ARG A 398 -32.24 -3.47 -2.29
N GLY A 399 -32.63 -2.48 -3.09
CA GLY A 399 -33.65 -1.49 -2.72
C GLY A 399 -33.12 -0.30 -1.94
N VAL A 400 -31.80 -0.06 -1.93
CA VAL A 400 -31.24 1.19 -1.37
C VAL A 400 -31.50 2.33 -2.37
N PRO A 401 -32.24 3.39 -2.00
CA PRO A 401 -32.55 4.47 -2.92
C PRO A 401 -31.31 5.35 -3.17
N LEU A 402 -31.15 5.86 -4.40
CA LEU A 402 -30.00 6.71 -4.78
C LEU A 402 -29.70 7.88 -3.81
N PRO A 403 -30.70 8.61 -3.26
CA PRO A 403 -30.46 9.66 -2.28
C PRO A 403 -29.72 9.23 -1.03
N ALA A 404 -29.82 7.95 -0.63
CA ALA A 404 -29.12 7.41 0.54
C ALA A 404 -27.59 7.42 0.36
N PHE A 405 -27.09 7.42 -0.89
CA PHE A 405 -25.65 7.49 -1.15
C PHE A 405 -25.10 8.91 -1.13
N VAL A 406 -25.92 9.91 -1.45
CA VAL A 406 -25.47 11.30 -1.66
C VAL A 406 -25.71 12.15 -0.42
N ARG A 407 -26.84 11.97 0.26
CA ARG A 407 -27.25 12.77 1.42
C ARG A 407 -27.86 11.91 2.53
N PRO A 408 -27.06 11.06 3.20
CA PRO A 408 -27.51 10.40 4.41
C PRO A 408 -27.87 11.45 5.47
N ARG A 409 -29.06 11.32 6.06
CA ARG A 409 -29.57 12.20 7.12
C ARG A 409 -29.71 11.39 8.41
N PRO A 410 -28.60 11.12 9.12
CA PRO A 410 -28.70 10.49 10.44
C PRO A 410 -29.48 11.43 11.37
N GLN A 411 -30.41 10.86 12.13
CA GLN A 411 -31.14 11.57 13.15
C GLN A 411 -30.38 11.39 14.47
N VAL A 412 -29.91 12.50 15.03
CA VAL A 412 -29.10 12.49 16.24
C VAL A 412 -29.98 12.96 17.40
N THR A 413 -30.05 12.15 18.44
CA THR A 413 -30.76 12.48 19.68
C THR A 413 -29.81 12.26 20.84
N ARG A 414 -29.67 13.26 21.70
CA ARG A 414 -28.82 13.18 22.89
C ARG A 414 -29.70 13.24 24.13
N VAL A 415 -29.52 12.28 25.03
CA VAL A 415 -30.19 12.23 26.34
C VAL A 415 -29.11 12.01 27.39
N GLY A 416 -28.76 13.06 28.13
CA GLY A 416 -27.67 13.00 29.11
C GLY A 416 -26.32 12.66 28.47
N SER A 417 -25.71 11.56 28.93
CA SER A 417 -24.43 11.01 28.44
C SER A 417 -24.60 9.96 27.33
N VAL A 418 -25.83 9.71 26.87
CA VAL A 418 -26.12 8.75 25.80
C VAL A 418 -26.41 9.50 24.50
N LEU A 419 -25.63 9.19 23.47
CA LEU A 419 -25.82 9.68 22.11
C LEU A 419 -26.46 8.59 21.26
N ARG A 420 -27.72 8.78 20.85
CA ARG A 420 -28.40 7.89 19.91
C ARG A 420 -28.35 8.46 18.50
N VAL A 421 -27.83 7.70 17.55
CA VAL A 421 -27.75 8.06 16.13
C VAL A 421 -28.53 7.06 15.30
N ARG A 422 -29.71 7.46 14.84
CA ARG A 422 -30.59 6.65 14.00
C ARG A 422 -30.25 6.85 12.52
N ILE A 423 -30.10 5.75 11.78
CA ILE A 423 -29.72 5.75 10.36
C ILE A 423 -30.89 5.22 9.52
N PRO A 424 -31.76 6.11 9.01
CA PRO A 424 -32.87 5.69 8.18
C PRO A 424 -32.41 5.27 6.78
N GLY A 425 -33.09 4.27 6.21
CA GLY A 425 -32.92 3.90 4.80
C GLY A 425 -31.77 2.93 4.56
N ALA A 426 -30.51 3.34 4.65
CA ALA A 426 -29.38 2.43 4.45
C ALA A 426 -28.15 2.82 5.26
N ALA A 427 -27.66 1.87 6.05
CA ALA A 427 -26.42 1.97 6.78
C ALA A 427 -25.27 1.48 5.90
N VAL A 428 -24.81 2.38 5.03
CA VAL A 428 -23.76 2.17 4.03
C VAL A 428 -22.66 3.23 4.18
N PHE A 429 -21.56 3.09 3.45
CA PHE A 429 -20.36 3.96 3.59
C PHE A 429 -20.63 5.48 3.72
N PRO A 430 -21.57 6.12 3.00
CA PRO A 430 -21.80 7.56 3.11
C PRO A 430 -22.32 7.97 4.49
N ALA A 431 -23.02 7.07 5.19
CA ALA A 431 -23.57 7.32 6.53
C ALA A 431 -22.47 7.38 7.62
N LEU A 432 -21.27 6.82 7.37
CA LEU A 432 -20.15 6.84 8.31
C LEU A 432 -19.61 8.26 8.57
N LEU A 433 -19.50 9.08 7.52
CA LEU A 433 -18.98 10.44 7.64
C LEU A 433 -19.82 11.34 8.55
N PRO A 434 -21.15 11.47 8.36
CA PRO A 434 -21.97 12.26 9.28
C PRO A 434 -22.11 11.61 10.66
N LEU A 435 -22.07 10.27 10.77
CA LEU A 435 -22.01 9.59 12.07
C LEU A 435 -20.77 9.99 12.87
N ARG A 436 -19.57 9.91 12.25
CA ARG A 436 -18.32 10.33 12.90
C ARG A 436 -18.34 11.81 13.29
N ARG A 437 -18.91 12.68 12.44
CA ARG A 437 -19.10 14.10 12.76
C ARG A 437 -20.08 14.31 13.92
N ALA A 438 -21.14 13.52 14.02
CA ALA A 438 -22.10 13.60 15.11
C ALA A 438 -21.45 13.21 16.44
N ILE A 439 -20.69 12.12 16.46
CA ILE A 439 -19.96 11.66 17.65
C ILE A 439 -18.90 12.70 18.05
N ALA A 440 -18.09 13.19 17.11
CA ALA A 440 -17.09 14.21 17.39
C ALA A 440 -17.67 15.54 17.91
N LYS A 441 -18.91 15.88 17.53
CA LYS A 441 -19.63 17.07 18.04
C LYS A 441 -20.25 16.84 19.41
N ALA A 442 -20.48 15.60 19.82
CA ALA A 442 -21.25 15.31 21.01
C ALA A 442 -20.49 15.63 22.32
N GLY A 443 -19.15 15.73 22.26
CA GLY A 443 -18.30 16.06 23.40
C GLY A 443 -17.78 14.83 24.14
N ASP A 444 -16.79 15.03 25.02
CA ASP A 444 -16.15 13.96 25.80
C ASP A 444 -16.99 13.46 26.99
N ASP A 445 -18.15 14.08 27.22
CA ASP A 445 -19.12 13.74 28.25
C ASP A 445 -20.10 12.62 27.83
N VAL A 446 -19.99 12.14 26.59
CA VAL A 446 -20.71 10.97 26.10
C VAL A 446 -20.00 9.69 26.55
N THR A 447 -20.73 8.84 27.27
CA THR A 447 -20.25 7.53 27.75
C THR A 447 -20.78 6.36 26.92
N GLU A 448 -21.82 6.60 26.13
CA GLU A 448 -22.46 5.56 25.31
C GLU A 448 -22.96 6.15 23.98
N VAL A 449 -22.63 5.46 22.89
CA VAL A 449 -23.06 5.78 21.53
C VAL A 449 -23.87 4.61 20.99
N ILE A 450 -25.18 4.83 20.78
CA ILE A 450 -26.09 3.83 20.24
C ILE A 450 -26.35 4.15 18.77
N VAL A 451 -25.95 3.25 17.87
CA VAL A 451 -26.26 3.36 16.44
C VAL A 451 -27.49 2.50 16.14
N ASP A 452 -28.60 3.17 15.86
CA ASP A 452 -29.89 2.51 15.58
C ASP A 452 -30.07 2.33 14.07
N VAL A 453 -30.06 1.07 13.63
CA VAL A 453 -30.22 0.67 12.23
C VAL A 453 -31.54 -0.04 11.95
N ARG A 454 -32.53 0.03 12.88
CA ARG A 454 -33.81 -0.65 12.72
C ARG A 454 -34.50 -0.30 11.41
N ASP A 455 -34.51 0.96 10.97
CA ASP A 455 -35.15 1.38 9.71
C ASP A 455 -34.23 1.29 8.48
N ALA A 456 -33.07 0.65 8.61
CA ALA A 456 -32.21 0.41 7.47
C ALA A 456 -32.73 -0.78 6.66
N ALA A 457 -32.87 -0.60 5.35
CA ALA A 457 -33.12 -1.67 4.39
C ALA A 457 -31.89 -2.58 4.23
N VAL A 458 -30.69 -1.98 4.32
CA VAL A 458 -29.40 -2.67 4.21
C VAL A 458 -28.41 -2.07 5.21
N VAL A 459 -27.67 -2.94 5.87
CA VAL A 459 -26.48 -2.61 6.66
C VAL A 459 -25.30 -3.34 6.03
N ASP A 460 -24.39 -2.61 5.38
CA ASP A 460 -23.31 -3.23 4.61
C ASP A 460 -22.08 -3.56 5.46
N HIS A 461 -21.28 -4.50 4.97
CA HIS A 461 -20.03 -4.90 5.63
C HIS A 461 -19.09 -3.70 5.88
N THR A 462 -19.02 -2.75 4.94
CA THR A 462 -18.17 -1.56 5.09
C THR A 462 -18.59 -0.71 6.27
N PHE A 463 -19.90 -0.49 6.45
CA PHE A 463 -20.45 0.25 7.57
C PHE A 463 -20.16 -0.47 8.89
N LEU A 464 -20.42 -1.78 8.99
CA LEU A 464 -20.17 -2.57 10.21
C LEU A 464 -18.70 -2.60 10.61
N SER A 465 -17.81 -2.87 9.64
CA SER A 465 -16.37 -2.93 9.89
C SER A 465 -15.82 -1.58 10.38
N ARG A 466 -16.21 -0.47 9.75
CA ARG A 466 -15.78 0.87 10.17
C ARG A 466 -16.41 1.32 11.49
N LEU A 467 -17.61 0.83 11.79
CA LEU A 467 -18.26 1.13 13.06
C LEU A 467 -17.56 0.45 14.23
N GLU A 468 -17.08 -0.78 14.04
CA GLU A 468 -16.26 -1.48 15.04
C GLU A 468 -14.92 -0.77 15.27
N GLU A 469 -14.25 -0.33 14.19
CA GLU A 469 -13.03 0.49 14.29
C GLU A 469 -13.30 1.79 15.06
N LEU A 470 -14.38 2.49 14.72
CA LEU A 470 -14.78 3.73 15.38
C LEU A 470 -15.07 3.52 16.87
N GLY A 471 -15.69 2.39 17.24
CA GLY A 471 -15.89 2.02 18.65
C GLY A 471 -14.57 1.87 19.41
N LYS A 472 -13.51 1.35 18.76
CA LYS A 472 -12.16 1.23 19.34
C LYS A 472 -11.42 2.57 19.44
N GLU A 473 -11.82 3.58 18.64
CA GLU A 473 -11.26 4.93 18.70
C GLU A 473 -11.82 5.76 19.87
N LEU A 474 -12.92 5.34 20.50
CA LEU A 474 -13.58 6.09 21.57
C LEU A 474 -12.98 5.71 22.94
N PRO A 475 -12.20 6.60 23.59
CA PRO A 475 -11.54 6.26 24.85
C PRO A 475 -12.51 6.18 26.04
N ASN A 476 -13.57 7.00 26.02
CA ASN A 476 -14.49 7.20 27.15
C ASN A 476 -15.92 6.74 26.84
N ALA A 477 -16.19 6.22 25.64
CA ALA A 477 -17.53 5.85 25.21
C ALA A 477 -17.57 4.42 24.66
N THR A 478 -18.62 3.69 25.02
CA THR A 478 -18.93 2.41 24.39
C THR A 478 -19.82 2.62 23.17
N LEU A 479 -19.58 1.87 22.09
CA LEU A 479 -20.40 1.94 20.89
C LEU A 479 -21.19 0.63 20.73
N THR A 480 -22.51 0.75 20.65
CA THR A 480 -23.45 -0.37 20.46
C THR A 480 -24.30 -0.16 19.21
N VAL A 481 -24.76 -1.26 18.61
CA VAL A 481 -25.61 -1.23 17.41
C VAL A 481 -26.93 -1.93 17.71
N GLU A 482 -28.04 -1.21 17.53
CA GLU A 482 -29.40 -1.72 17.74
C GLU A 482 -30.08 -2.02 16.40
N GLY A 483 -30.86 -3.11 16.33
CA GLY A 483 -31.66 -3.46 15.14
C GLY A 483 -30.98 -4.35 14.11
N LEU A 484 -29.79 -4.89 14.42
CA LEU A 484 -29.11 -5.85 13.52
C LEU A 484 -29.80 -7.21 13.45
N ASP A 485 -30.45 -7.63 14.53
CA ASP A 485 -31.12 -8.93 14.65
C ASP A 485 -32.44 -8.98 13.87
N ASP A 486 -33.02 -7.82 13.56
CA ASP A 486 -34.21 -7.66 12.72
C ASP A 486 -33.91 -7.85 11.22
N LEU A 487 -32.63 -8.04 10.85
CA LEU A 487 -32.14 -8.12 9.49
C LEU A 487 -31.55 -9.49 9.19
N VAL A 488 -31.81 -9.99 7.98
CA VAL A 488 -31.27 -11.26 7.47
C VAL A 488 -29.82 -11.07 7.04
N ALA A 489 -28.90 -11.79 7.67
CA ALA A 489 -27.49 -11.80 7.32
C ALA A 489 -27.22 -12.60 6.02
N SER A 490 -26.25 -12.15 5.23
CA SER A 490 -25.81 -12.83 4.00
C SER A 490 -24.86 -14.01 4.25
N SER A 491 -24.31 -14.12 5.45
CA SER A 491 -23.48 -15.24 5.90
C SER A 491 -23.53 -15.34 7.43
N ALA A 492 -22.87 -16.36 8.00
CA ALA A 492 -22.72 -16.51 9.45
C ALA A 492 -21.70 -15.52 10.08
N HIS A 493 -21.02 -14.70 9.27
CA HIS A 493 -20.02 -13.78 9.79
C HIS A 493 -20.67 -12.60 10.55
N PRO A 494 -20.13 -12.16 11.71
CA PRO A 494 -20.72 -11.08 12.50
C PRO A 494 -20.89 -9.77 11.71
N GLN A 495 -19.93 -9.48 10.84
CA GLN A 495 -19.91 -8.30 9.97
C GLN A 495 -20.45 -8.55 8.56
N ALA A 496 -21.20 -9.64 8.34
CA ALA A 496 -21.82 -9.91 7.05
C ALA A 496 -22.82 -8.80 6.70
N THR A 497 -22.96 -8.47 5.41
CA THR A 497 -24.02 -7.58 4.96
C THR A 497 -25.37 -8.13 5.43
N ARG A 498 -26.17 -7.28 6.08
CA ARG A 498 -27.52 -7.62 6.55
C ARG A 498 -28.56 -6.84 5.77
N ARG A 499 -29.72 -7.45 5.53
CA ARG A 499 -30.82 -6.82 4.78
C ARG A 499 -32.17 -7.16 5.38
N ARG A 500 -33.12 -6.26 5.22
CA ARG A 500 -34.52 -6.51 5.59
C ARG A 500 -35.08 -7.62 4.69
N ALA A 501 -35.76 -8.60 5.28
CA ALA A 501 -36.50 -9.60 4.51
C ALA A 501 -37.56 -8.86 3.66
N ARG A 502 -37.67 -9.21 2.37
CA ARG A 502 -38.73 -8.69 1.51
C ARG A 502 -40.03 -9.41 1.77
#